data_AF-A0A9D5JDC0-F1
#
_entry.id   AF-A0A9D5JDC0-F1
#
_cell.length_a   1.000
_cell.length_b   1.000
_cell.length_c   1.000
_cell.angle_alpha   90.00
_cell.angle_beta   90.00
_cell.angle_gamma   90.00
#
_symmetry.space_group_name_H-M   'P 1'
#
loop_
_entity.id
_entity.type
_entity.pdbx_description
1 polymer ?
#
loop_
_entity_poly.entity_id
_entity_poly.type
_entity_poly.pdbx_seq_one_letter_code
_entity_poly.pdbx_strand_id
1 'polypeptide(L)'
;MDPHSAHLATLWHSHVSSVGGQFDAVFEDESDRVLNATAVPCKWTESDWTTASNQMATNATLGHGVIYNELAELTKNGKVISVSPIIALNQTSIGGMMEGCYLAPGNTSSSKVDGAVWAAYENTEIAMAQQHKLFFCVAGSSSDAASSVDWRTYYTASYLMPYDFGPTILGEKFATPSRFHEEPESELVATNPLVSTPSDVSSLMISPNVYGREYAACYIAGVSVGACAVAVNADAPGYTHPFPWASKYQHTLVLSGGGILDGGTISAHGPAPPKKIAGNDAVVAFR
;
A
#
# COMPACT_ATOMS: atom_id res chain seq x y z
N MET A 1 -25.22 -13.23 -5.73
CA MET A 1 -25.56 -12.13 -6.67
C MET A 1 -25.08 -12.56 -8.06
N ASP A 2 -25.78 -12.20 -9.13
CA ASP A 2 -25.33 -12.48 -10.50
C ASP A 2 -24.72 -11.20 -11.09
N PRO A 3 -23.39 -11.14 -11.33
CA PRO A 3 -22.75 -9.93 -11.81
C PRO A 3 -23.15 -9.59 -13.26
N HIS A 4 -23.78 -10.53 -13.99
CA HIS A 4 -24.33 -10.31 -15.33
C HIS A 4 -25.76 -9.74 -15.32
N SER A 5 -26.37 -9.58 -14.14
CA SER A 5 -27.75 -9.14 -14.04
C SER A 5 -27.91 -7.67 -14.42
N ALA A 6 -28.65 -7.39 -15.49
CA ALA A 6 -29.03 -6.03 -15.85
C ALA A 6 -29.84 -5.32 -14.74
N HIS A 7 -30.57 -6.11 -13.92
CA HIS A 7 -31.25 -5.56 -12.75
C HIS A 7 -30.26 -5.10 -11.68
N LEU A 8 -29.19 -5.88 -11.43
CA LEU A 8 -28.12 -5.47 -10.52
C LEU A 8 -27.44 -4.18 -10.98
N ALA A 9 -27.07 -4.09 -12.26
CA ALA A 9 -26.49 -2.87 -12.82
C ALA A 9 -27.40 -1.64 -12.61
N THR A 10 -28.72 -1.82 -12.81
CA THR A 10 -29.72 -0.77 -12.56
C THR A 10 -29.80 -0.37 -11.09
N LEU A 11 -29.77 -1.35 -10.18
CA LEU A 11 -29.77 -1.11 -8.74
C LEU A 11 -28.51 -0.36 -8.30
N TRP A 12 -27.33 -0.75 -8.80
CA TRP A 12 -26.08 -0.08 -8.48
C TRP A 12 -26.08 1.37 -8.95
N HIS A 13 -26.47 1.63 -10.20
CA HIS A 13 -26.61 3.00 -10.72
C HIS A 13 -27.62 3.82 -9.89
N SER A 14 -28.77 3.22 -9.56
CA SER A 14 -29.78 3.88 -8.73
C SER A 14 -29.25 4.20 -7.34
N HIS A 15 -28.45 3.30 -6.75
CA HIS A 15 -27.80 3.52 -5.47
C HIS A 15 -26.82 4.69 -5.54
N VAL A 16 -25.89 4.69 -6.49
CA VAL A 16 -24.92 5.78 -6.72
C VAL A 16 -25.66 7.12 -6.92
N SER A 17 -26.72 7.13 -7.73
CA SER A 17 -27.54 8.33 -7.95
C SER A 17 -28.30 8.79 -6.71
N SER A 18 -28.64 7.88 -5.80
CA SER A 18 -29.44 8.17 -4.59
C SER A 18 -28.64 8.77 -3.44
N VAL A 19 -27.31 8.58 -3.41
CA VAL A 19 -26.43 9.15 -2.37
C VAL A 19 -26.58 10.68 -2.34
N GLY A 20 -26.82 11.30 -3.51
CA GLY A 20 -26.94 12.74 -3.66
C GLY A 20 -25.61 13.47 -3.45
N GLY A 21 -25.63 14.80 -3.63
CA GLY A 21 -24.43 15.63 -3.54
C GLY A 21 -23.54 15.59 -4.79
N GLN A 22 -22.35 16.18 -4.67
CA GLN A 22 -21.30 16.14 -5.70
C GLN A 22 -20.14 15.28 -5.16
N PHE A 23 -19.75 14.27 -5.93
CA PHE A 23 -18.58 13.44 -5.67
C PHE A 23 -17.85 13.19 -7.00
N ASP A 24 -16.53 13.11 -6.93
CA ASP A 24 -15.68 12.93 -8.11
C ASP A 24 -15.54 11.45 -8.51
N ALA A 25 -15.74 10.55 -7.55
CA ALA A 25 -15.52 9.12 -7.72
C ALA A 25 -16.47 8.28 -6.87
N VAL A 26 -16.71 7.05 -7.31
CA VAL A 26 -17.37 6.00 -6.55
C VAL A 26 -16.30 5.09 -5.95
N PHE A 27 -16.37 4.87 -4.64
CA PHE A 27 -15.62 3.80 -4.00
C PHE A 27 -16.49 2.55 -4.03
N GLU A 28 -16.02 1.50 -4.69
CA GLU A 28 -16.71 0.21 -4.75
C GLU A 28 -15.95 -0.77 -3.87
N ASP A 29 -16.69 -1.36 -2.93
CA ASP A 29 -16.21 -2.34 -1.97
C ASP A 29 -16.66 -3.74 -2.39
N GLU A 30 -15.84 -4.76 -2.13
CA GLU A 30 -16.09 -6.17 -2.49
C GLU A 30 -16.19 -6.48 -4.01
N SER A 31 -15.40 -5.79 -4.84
CA SER A 31 -15.43 -5.91 -6.32
C SER A 31 -14.92 -7.22 -6.89
N ASP A 32 -14.13 -7.99 -6.15
CA ASP A 32 -13.28 -9.02 -6.74
C ASP A 32 -13.11 -10.24 -5.83
N ARG A 33 -12.98 -10.02 -4.52
CA ARG A 33 -12.84 -11.10 -3.56
C ARG A 33 -14.20 -11.45 -2.99
N VAL A 34 -14.98 -12.23 -3.75
CA VAL A 34 -16.28 -12.74 -3.30
C VAL A 34 -16.11 -13.89 -2.28
N LEU A 35 -15.35 -13.63 -1.22
CA LEU A 35 -15.09 -14.55 -0.12
C LEU A 35 -16.40 -15.05 0.45
N ASN A 36 -16.53 -16.37 0.58
CA ASN A 36 -17.69 -17.05 1.14
C ASN A 36 -19.00 -16.90 0.35
N ALA A 37 -19.02 -16.18 -0.78
CA ALA A 37 -20.16 -16.24 -1.68
C ALA A 37 -20.06 -17.50 -2.53
N THR A 38 -21.05 -18.38 -2.39
CA THR A 38 -21.16 -19.49 -3.34
C THR A 38 -21.57 -18.90 -4.68
N ALA A 39 -20.81 -19.17 -5.74
CA ALA A 39 -21.23 -18.85 -7.10
C ALA A 39 -22.58 -19.49 -7.46
N VAL A 40 -23.09 -20.43 -6.67
CA VAL A 40 -24.38 -21.08 -6.85
C VAL A 40 -25.54 -20.11 -6.51
N PRO A 41 -26.60 -20.02 -7.34
CA PRO A 41 -26.86 -20.82 -8.56
C PRO A 41 -26.22 -20.29 -9.86
N CYS A 42 -25.60 -19.11 -9.85
CA CYS A 42 -25.13 -18.37 -11.03
C CYS A 42 -23.87 -18.97 -11.72
N LYS A 43 -23.09 -19.79 -11.03
CA LYS A 43 -21.87 -20.49 -11.49
C LYS A 43 -20.78 -19.60 -12.11
N TRP A 44 -20.63 -18.36 -11.66
CA TRP A 44 -19.52 -17.50 -12.06
C TRP A 44 -18.18 -17.91 -11.39
N THR A 45 -17.08 -17.40 -11.94
CA THR A 45 -15.71 -17.48 -11.37
C THR A 45 -15.28 -16.09 -10.90
N GLU A 46 -14.22 -15.99 -10.12
CA GLU A 46 -13.64 -14.68 -9.73
C GLU A 46 -13.35 -13.81 -10.95
N SER A 47 -12.63 -14.33 -11.95
CA SER A 47 -12.36 -13.59 -13.20
C SER A 47 -13.61 -13.19 -13.98
N ASP A 48 -14.67 -14.00 -13.93
CA ASP A 48 -15.96 -13.67 -14.54
C ASP A 48 -16.66 -12.52 -13.79
N TRP A 49 -16.62 -12.57 -12.45
CA TRP A 49 -17.09 -11.50 -11.59
C TRP A 49 -16.33 -10.19 -11.84
N THR A 50 -15.00 -10.20 -11.83
CA THR A 50 -14.13 -9.06 -12.19
C THR A 50 -14.57 -8.43 -13.51
N THR A 51 -14.77 -9.27 -14.53
CA THR A 51 -15.09 -8.83 -15.90
C THR A 51 -16.49 -8.23 -15.95
N ALA A 52 -17.47 -8.87 -15.32
CA ALA A 52 -18.84 -8.42 -15.28
C ALA A 52 -19.01 -7.14 -14.44
N SER A 53 -18.36 -7.02 -13.30
CA SER A 53 -18.32 -5.78 -12.49
C SER A 53 -17.73 -4.62 -13.28
N ASN A 54 -16.62 -4.85 -13.99
CA ASN A 54 -16.05 -3.89 -14.92
C ASN A 54 -17.03 -3.47 -16.01
N GLN A 55 -17.75 -4.43 -16.60
CA GLN A 55 -18.76 -4.15 -17.62
C GLN A 55 -19.95 -3.39 -17.06
N MET A 56 -20.37 -3.65 -15.82
CA MET A 56 -21.41 -2.86 -15.17
C MET A 56 -20.96 -1.41 -15.01
N ALA A 57 -19.69 -1.18 -14.62
CA ALA A 57 -19.15 0.17 -14.46
C ALA A 57 -19.09 0.92 -15.80
N THR A 58 -18.70 0.24 -16.89
CA THR A 58 -18.66 0.82 -18.24
C THR A 58 -20.05 1.03 -18.83
N ASN A 59 -20.91 0.01 -18.78
CA ASN A 59 -22.17 -0.04 -19.53
C ASN A 59 -23.29 0.73 -18.84
N ALA A 60 -23.25 0.86 -17.51
CA ALA A 60 -24.24 1.65 -16.79
C ALA A 60 -24.04 3.15 -16.99
N THR A 61 -22.93 3.60 -17.61
CA THR A 61 -22.58 5.03 -17.68
C THR A 61 -22.70 5.66 -16.30
N LEU A 62 -22.07 5.06 -15.28
CA LEU A 62 -22.07 5.62 -13.92
C LEU A 62 -21.70 7.11 -13.92
N GLY A 63 -20.92 7.56 -14.92
CA GLY A 63 -20.58 8.96 -15.10
C GLY A 63 -19.49 9.43 -14.13
N HIS A 64 -18.95 8.51 -13.33
CA HIS A 64 -17.94 8.75 -12.31
C HIS A 64 -16.80 7.73 -12.46
N GLY A 65 -15.59 8.13 -12.10
CA GLY A 65 -14.47 7.20 -11.95
C GLY A 65 -14.70 6.25 -10.78
N VAL A 66 -14.20 5.03 -10.87
CA VAL A 66 -14.35 4.03 -9.80
C VAL A 66 -13.01 3.76 -9.13
N ILE A 67 -12.99 3.73 -7.80
CA ILE A 67 -11.89 3.23 -6.98
C ILE A 67 -12.35 1.90 -6.39
N TYR A 68 -11.68 0.80 -6.73
CA TYR A 68 -12.05 -0.54 -6.28
C TYR A 68 -11.27 -0.96 -5.04
N ASN A 69 -11.95 -1.43 -3.99
CA ASN A 69 -11.34 -1.94 -2.76
C ASN A 69 -10.87 -3.39 -2.88
N GLU A 70 -10.00 -3.66 -3.84
CA GLU A 70 -9.68 -5.04 -4.18
C GLU A 70 -8.26 -5.26 -4.63
N LEU A 71 -7.33 -4.34 -4.35
CA LEU A 71 -5.93 -4.60 -4.62
C LEU A 71 -5.33 -5.67 -3.69
N ALA A 72 -6.13 -6.28 -2.82
CA ALA A 72 -5.73 -7.41 -2.00
C ALA A 72 -5.51 -8.70 -2.82
N GLU A 73 -5.25 -9.78 -2.10
CA GLU A 73 -4.46 -10.93 -2.57
C GLU A 73 -5.18 -11.95 -3.46
N LEU A 74 -4.50 -12.39 -4.51
CA LEU A 74 -4.83 -13.63 -5.20
C LEU A 74 -4.19 -14.82 -4.47
N THR A 75 -5.04 -15.70 -3.93
CA THR A 75 -4.58 -16.92 -3.25
C THR A 75 -4.70 -18.16 -4.14
N LYS A 76 -3.66 -18.99 -4.19
CA LYS A 76 -3.68 -20.34 -4.77
C LYS A 76 -3.31 -21.35 -3.70
N ASN A 77 -4.19 -22.32 -3.46
CA ASN A 77 -4.02 -23.34 -2.42
C ASN A 77 -3.78 -22.75 -1.02
N GLY A 78 -4.44 -21.64 -0.68
CA GLY A 78 -4.26 -20.95 0.59
C GLY A 78 -2.96 -20.15 0.73
N LYS A 79 -2.22 -19.93 -0.37
CA LYS A 79 -1.05 -19.05 -0.41
C LYS A 79 -1.28 -17.89 -1.36
N VAL A 80 -0.94 -16.69 -0.93
CA VAL A 80 -0.88 -15.51 -1.82
C VAL A 80 0.18 -15.75 -2.88
N ILE A 81 -0.20 -15.65 -4.14
CA ILE A 81 0.71 -15.85 -5.27
C ILE A 81 0.84 -14.63 -6.17
N SER A 82 -0.03 -13.64 -6.01
CA SER A 82 -0.07 -12.41 -6.80
C SER A 82 -0.96 -11.40 -6.08
N VAL A 83 -0.74 -10.12 -6.37
CA VAL A 83 -1.49 -9.00 -5.82
C VAL A 83 -1.83 -8.09 -7.00
N SER A 84 -3.01 -7.46 -6.97
CA SER A 84 -3.88 -7.13 -8.11
C SER A 84 -4.88 -8.24 -8.42
N PRO A 85 -6.12 -7.83 -8.57
CA PRO A 85 -6.92 -8.16 -9.71
C PRO A 85 -6.94 -7.03 -10.72
N ILE A 86 -7.16 -7.44 -11.97
CA ILE A 86 -7.20 -6.60 -13.17
C ILE A 86 -8.24 -5.48 -13.07
N ILE A 87 -9.20 -5.56 -12.13
CA ILE A 87 -10.30 -4.60 -12.01
C ILE A 87 -9.81 -3.17 -11.78
N ALA A 88 -8.83 -2.98 -10.89
CA ALA A 88 -8.25 -1.67 -10.63
C ALA A 88 -7.40 -1.17 -11.80
N LEU A 89 -6.96 -2.05 -12.70
CA LEU A 89 -6.23 -1.70 -13.92
C LEU A 89 -7.14 -1.48 -15.13
N ASN A 90 -8.46 -1.67 -15.00
CA ASN A 90 -9.39 -1.45 -16.11
C ASN A 90 -9.59 0.05 -16.44
N GLN A 91 -9.96 0.37 -17.67
CA GLN A 91 -10.13 1.73 -18.17
C GLN A 91 -11.09 2.62 -17.36
N THR A 92 -12.15 2.05 -16.75
CA THR A 92 -13.11 2.81 -15.92
C THR A 92 -12.66 3.04 -14.49
N SER A 93 -11.65 2.31 -14.04
CA SER A 93 -11.06 2.55 -12.74
C SER A 93 -10.13 3.76 -12.81
N ILE A 94 -10.25 4.66 -11.83
CA ILE A 94 -9.27 5.73 -11.61
C ILE A 94 -8.23 5.33 -10.55
N GLY A 95 -8.45 4.20 -9.88
CA GLY A 95 -7.58 3.71 -8.82
C GLY A 95 -8.08 2.43 -8.15
N GLY A 96 -7.35 2.01 -7.13
CA GLY A 96 -7.72 0.88 -6.28
C GLY A 96 -7.14 1.02 -4.89
N MET A 97 -7.76 0.33 -3.93
CA MET A 97 -7.33 0.28 -2.54
C MET A 97 -6.89 -1.14 -2.17
N MET A 98 -5.77 -1.23 -1.47
CA MET A 98 -5.25 -2.44 -0.83
C MET A 98 -5.46 -2.32 0.67
N GLU A 99 -6.37 -3.11 1.23
CA GLU A 99 -6.52 -3.24 2.67
C GLU A 99 -5.46 -4.15 3.26
N GLY A 100 -4.95 -3.79 4.44
CA GLY A 100 -3.95 -4.58 5.12
C GLY A 100 -2.60 -4.54 4.41
N CYS A 101 -2.31 -3.45 3.72
CA CYS A 101 -0.97 -3.18 3.20
C CYS A 101 0.09 -3.49 4.28
N TYR A 102 1.09 -4.25 3.89
CA TYR A 102 2.21 -4.65 4.73
C TYR A 102 1.87 -5.51 5.97
N LEU A 103 0.62 -5.97 6.10
CA LEU A 103 0.21 -7.01 7.05
C LEU A 103 0.10 -8.37 6.37
N ALA A 104 0.57 -9.41 7.05
CA ALA A 104 0.29 -10.77 6.61
C ALA A 104 -1.23 -11.03 6.58
N PRO A 105 -1.74 -11.65 5.51
CA PRO A 105 -3.17 -11.83 5.33
C PRO A 105 -3.83 -12.76 6.33
N GLY A 106 -5.12 -12.49 6.57
CA GLY A 106 -5.94 -13.27 7.50
C GLY A 106 -5.55 -13.09 8.96
N ASN A 107 -4.64 -12.14 9.26
CA ASN A 107 -4.13 -11.93 10.59
C ASN A 107 -4.12 -10.43 10.92
N THR A 108 -4.97 -10.03 11.86
CA THR A 108 -5.06 -8.63 12.31
C THR A 108 -3.91 -8.24 13.26
N SER A 109 -2.96 -9.14 13.58
CA SER A 109 -2.07 -8.87 14.73
C SER A 109 -0.68 -9.52 14.82
N SER A 110 -0.03 -10.16 13.82
CA SER A 110 1.30 -10.73 14.18
C SER A 110 2.44 -10.88 13.19
N SER A 111 2.35 -10.48 11.92
CA SER A 111 3.55 -10.51 11.07
C SER A 111 3.49 -9.54 9.90
N LYS A 112 4.62 -8.84 9.68
CA LYS A 112 4.86 -8.04 8.47
C LYS A 112 4.84 -8.99 7.27
N VAL A 113 4.34 -8.51 6.13
CA VAL A 113 4.47 -9.28 4.88
C VAL A 113 5.94 -9.44 4.53
N ASP A 114 6.30 -10.56 3.91
CA ASP A 114 7.66 -10.85 3.53
C ASP A 114 7.73 -11.61 2.20
N GLY A 115 8.95 -11.77 1.70
CA GLY A 115 9.32 -12.51 0.51
C GLY A 115 8.48 -12.17 -0.71
N ALA A 116 7.88 -13.19 -1.29
CA ALA A 116 7.08 -13.07 -2.51
C ALA A 116 5.79 -12.27 -2.31
N VAL A 117 5.24 -12.23 -1.08
CA VAL A 117 4.00 -11.48 -0.79
C VAL A 117 4.31 -9.99 -0.76
N TRP A 118 5.37 -9.59 -0.03
CA TRP A 118 5.86 -8.21 -0.04
C TRP A 118 6.16 -7.74 -1.47
N ALA A 119 6.92 -8.53 -2.23
CA ALA A 119 7.27 -8.18 -3.61
C ALA A 119 6.03 -8.05 -4.52
N ALA A 120 4.97 -8.83 -4.27
CA ALA A 120 3.73 -8.70 -4.99
C ALA A 120 3.02 -7.37 -4.67
N TYR A 121 3.01 -6.90 -3.41
CA TYR A 121 2.43 -5.61 -3.03
C TYR A 121 3.10 -4.46 -3.77
N GLU A 122 4.44 -4.45 -3.78
CA GLU A 122 5.18 -3.39 -4.48
C GLU A 122 4.97 -3.43 -6.00
N ASN A 123 4.87 -4.62 -6.59
CA ASN A 123 4.57 -4.76 -8.02
C ASN A 123 3.15 -4.27 -8.37
N THR A 124 2.19 -4.41 -7.46
CA THR A 124 0.84 -3.85 -7.65
C THR A 124 0.88 -2.34 -7.68
N GLU A 125 1.58 -1.69 -6.74
CA GLU A 125 1.73 -0.24 -6.75
C GLU A 125 2.42 0.25 -8.04
N ILE A 126 3.51 -0.40 -8.44
CA ILE A 126 4.24 -0.09 -9.68
C ILE A 126 3.31 -0.18 -10.90
N ALA A 127 2.49 -1.23 -10.99
CA ALA A 127 1.55 -1.39 -12.11
C ALA A 127 0.47 -0.30 -12.14
N MET A 128 0.00 0.15 -10.98
CA MET A 128 -0.96 1.27 -10.87
C MET A 128 -0.31 2.60 -11.27
N ALA A 129 0.89 2.88 -10.78
CA ALA A 129 1.65 4.08 -11.10
C ALA A 129 1.95 4.19 -12.61
N GLN A 130 2.35 3.08 -13.25
CA GLN A 130 2.60 3.02 -14.71
C GLN A 130 1.36 3.33 -15.55
N GLN A 131 0.16 3.10 -15.00
CA GLN A 131 -1.11 3.42 -15.65
C GLN A 131 -1.69 4.76 -15.18
N HIS A 132 -0.93 5.53 -14.38
CA HIS A 132 -1.37 6.80 -13.78
C HIS A 132 -2.67 6.67 -12.98
N LYS A 133 -2.82 5.55 -12.26
CA LYS A 133 -3.98 5.27 -11.41
C LYS A 133 -3.63 5.48 -9.94
N LEU A 134 -4.61 5.88 -9.14
CA LEU A 134 -4.45 6.02 -7.70
C LEU A 134 -4.26 4.64 -7.05
N PHE A 135 -3.26 4.53 -6.18
CA PHE A 135 -3.02 3.37 -5.33
C PHE A 135 -3.20 3.79 -3.88
N PHE A 136 -4.25 3.29 -3.23
CA PHE A 136 -4.51 3.52 -1.81
C PHE A 136 -4.00 2.33 -1.02
N CYS A 137 -2.95 2.53 -0.24
CA CYS A 137 -2.39 1.52 0.63
C CYS A 137 -2.91 1.74 2.04
N VAL A 138 -3.90 0.97 2.47
CA VAL A 138 -4.43 1.09 3.84
C VAL A 138 -3.66 0.10 4.72
N ALA A 139 -2.54 0.59 5.25
CA ALA A 139 -1.72 -0.15 6.21
C ALA A 139 -2.31 0.03 7.60
N GLY A 140 -2.43 -1.04 8.37
CA GLY A 140 -3.14 -0.95 9.64
C GLY A 140 -2.70 -1.96 10.66
N SER A 141 -2.84 -1.61 11.93
CA SER A 141 -2.77 -2.57 13.01
C SER A 141 -3.70 -2.09 14.10
N SER A 142 -4.49 -2.99 14.69
CA SER A 142 -5.24 -2.62 15.90
C SER A 142 -4.33 -2.32 17.11
N SER A 143 -3.02 -2.48 16.94
CA SER A 143 -1.99 -2.17 17.93
C SER A 143 -1.84 -0.67 18.17
N ASP A 144 -1.43 -0.33 19.40
CA ASP A 144 -1.15 1.04 19.80
C ASP A 144 0.04 1.63 19.02
N ALA A 145 -0.19 2.78 18.37
CA ALA A 145 0.78 3.45 17.50
C ALA A 145 2.11 3.76 18.19
N ALA A 146 2.09 4.11 19.49
CA ALA A 146 3.30 4.45 20.24
C ALA A 146 4.17 3.21 20.53
N SER A 147 3.55 2.04 20.64
CA SER A 147 4.24 0.75 20.78
C SER A 147 4.66 0.10 19.44
N SER A 148 4.19 0.64 18.31
CA SER A 148 4.35 0.05 16.97
C SER A 148 5.36 0.77 16.07
N VAL A 149 6.36 1.46 16.65
CA VAL A 149 7.41 2.20 15.89
C VAL A 149 8.13 1.33 14.85
N ASP A 150 8.42 0.07 15.20
CA ASP A 150 9.02 -0.95 14.34
C ASP A 150 8.16 -1.25 13.08
N TRP A 151 6.85 -1.33 13.25
CA TRP A 151 5.90 -1.59 12.18
C TRP A 151 5.70 -0.37 11.29
N ARG A 152 5.52 0.78 11.93
CA ARG A 152 5.42 2.09 11.29
C ARG A 152 6.61 2.38 10.38
N THR A 153 7.83 2.19 10.89
CA THR A 153 9.06 2.34 10.09
C THR A 153 9.09 1.38 8.91
N TYR A 154 8.67 0.13 9.10
CA TYR A 154 8.58 -0.86 8.03
C TYR A 154 7.57 -0.46 6.94
N TYR A 155 6.41 0.07 7.34
CA TYR A 155 5.38 0.55 6.42
C TYR A 155 5.86 1.77 5.64
N THR A 156 6.41 2.77 6.32
CA THR A 156 6.97 3.96 5.65
C THR A 156 8.06 3.59 4.65
N ALA A 157 8.99 2.71 5.03
CA ALA A 157 10.07 2.31 4.14
C ALA A 157 9.58 1.47 2.94
N SER A 158 8.59 0.61 3.14
CA SER A 158 7.98 -0.18 2.06
C SER A 158 7.17 0.71 1.12
N TYR A 159 6.34 1.62 1.66
CA TYR A 159 5.61 2.63 0.89
C TYR A 159 6.53 3.48 0.02
N LEU A 160 7.63 3.97 0.59
CA LEU A 160 8.64 4.74 -0.12
C LEU A 160 9.48 3.91 -1.10
N MET A 161 9.23 2.61 -1.28
CA MET A 161 10.01 1.77 -2.19
C MET A 161 9.57 1.96 -3.66
N PRO A 162 8.34 1.62 -4.07
CA PRO A 162 7.83 1.90 -5.41
C PRO A 162 7.33 3.34 -5.60
N TYR A 163 7.17 4.10 -4.51
CA TYR A 163 6.60 5.45 -4.47
C TYR A 163 6.82 6.27 -5.73
N ASP A 164 5.71 6.72 -6.32
CA ASP A 164 5.68 7.77 -7.31
C ASP A 164 4.86 8.95 -6.77
N PHE A 165 5.34 10.17 -7.03
CA PHE A 165 4.73 11.37 -6.46
C PHE A 165 3.40 11.63 -7.15
N GLY A 166 2.29 11.48 -6.43
CA GLY A 166 0.94 11.77 -6.92
C GLY A 166 -0.04 10.60 -6.86
N PRO A 167 0.25 9.43 -7.47
CA PRO A 167 -0.70 8.33 -7.50
C PRO A 167 -0.80 7.54 -6.18
N THR A 168 0.23 7.57 -5.32
CA THR A 168 0.26 6.70 -4.13
C THR A 168 -0.22 7.42 -2.87
N ILE A 169 -1.22 6.85 -2.20
CA ILE A 169 -1.79 7.33 -0.94
C ILE A 169 -1.57 6.26 0.13
N LEU A 170 -0.94 6.63 1.26
CA LEU A 170 -0.85 5.78 2.45
C LEU A 170 -1.96 6.18 3.42
N GLY A 171 -2.79 5.22 3.80
CA GLY A 171 -3.72 5.35 4.92
C GLY A 171 -3.17 4.55 6.09
N GLU A 172 -2.92 5.22 7.20
CA GLU A 172 -2.42 4.58 8.41
C GLU A 172 -3.59 4.25 9.34
N LYS A 173 -3.54 3.10 10.00
CA LYS A 173 -4.63 2.64 10.87
C LYS A 173 -4.09 1.99 12.14
N PHE A 174 -3.16 2.66 12.81
CA PHE A 174 -2.75 2.27 14.17
C PHE A 174 -3.71 2.85 15.20
N ALA A 175 -3.86 2.19 16.35
CA ALA A 175 -4.68 2.73 17.42
C ALA A 175 -4.00 3.96 18.05
N THR A 176 -4.71 5.08 18.07
CA THR A 176 -4.26 6.34 18.68
C THR A 176 -5.25 6.79 19.77
N PRO A 177 -4.79 7.50 20.82
CA PRO A 177 -5.68 8.01 21.87
C PRO A 177 -6.81 8.91 21.35
N SER A 178 -6.52 9.77 20.37
CA SER A 178 -7.50 10.68 19.76
C SER A 178 -8.48 10.00 18.79
N ARG A 179 -8.17 8.78 18.33
CA ARG A 179 -8.80 8.10 17.18
C ARG A 179 -8.61 8.85 15.85
N PHE A 180 -7.67 9.78 15.80
CA PHE A 180 -7.17 10.35 14.56
C PHE A 180 -6.00 9.47 14.11
N HIS A 181 -6.22 8.73 13.03
CA HIS A 181 -5.28 7.73 12.50
C HIS A 181 -4.35 8.38 11.48
N GLU A 182 -3.54 9.31 11.96
CA GLU A 182 -2.47 9.93 11.18
C GLU A 182 -1.25 9.99 12.08
N GLU A 183 -0.18 9.31 11.67
CA GLU A 183 1.06 9.24 12.38
C GLU A 183 2.05 10.28 11.83
N PRO A 184 3.03 10.76 12.62
CA PRO A 184 3.96 11.81 12.22
C PRO A 184 4.80 11.50 10.95
N GLU A 185 4.97 10.23 10.57
CA GLU A 185 5.62 9.83 9.32
C GLU A 185 4.88 10.23 8.06
N SER A 186 3.57 10.52 8.13
CA SER A 186 2.81 11.14 7.03
C SER A 186 3.40 12.50 6.59
N GLU A 187 4.19 13.16 7.45
CA GLU A 187 4.88 14.40 7.12
C GLU A 187 6.15 14.19 6.26
N LEU A 188 6.63 12.95 6.11
CA LEU A 188 7.81 12.61 5.31
C LEU A 188 7.47 12.53 3.83
N VAL A 189 8.04 13.44 3.04
CA VAL A 189 7.91 13.44 1.58
C VAL A 189 9.27 13.22 0.95
N ALA A 190 9.41 12.14 0.19
CA ALA A 190 10.61 11.86 -0.60
C ALA A 190 10.38 12.25 -2.07
N THR A 191 11.36 12.90 -2.70
CA THR A 191 11.23 13.39 -4.08
C THR A 191 12.52 13.13 -4.86
N ASN A 192 12.43 13.20 -6.19
CA ASN A 192 13.56 13.03 -7.10
C ASN A 192 14.30 11.70 -6.84
N PRO A 193 13.63 10.55 -7.05
CA PRO A 193 14.27 9.26 -6.85
C PRO A 193 15.48 9.13 -7.79
N LEU A 194 16.61 8.62 -7.29
CA LEU A 194 17.83 8.44 -8.07
C LEU A 194 17.70 7.35 -9.13
N VAL A 195 16.73 6.45 -8.93
CA VAL A 195 16.28 5.46 -9.90
C VAL A 195 14.79 5.72 -10.15
N SER A 196 14.43 5.95 -11.42
CA SER A 196 13.03 6.12 -11.83
C SER A 196 12.18 4.92 -11.42
N THR A 197 10.87 5.11 -11.28
CA THR A 197 9.93 4.02 -10.98
C THR A 197 10.15 2.88 -11.98
N PRO A 198 10.45 1.66 -11.52
CA PRO A 198 10.86 0.56 -12.38
C PRO A 198 9.67 -0.12 -13.07
N SER A 199 9.94 -1.11 -13.92
CA SER A 199 8.90 -2.01 -14.47
C SER A 199 8.30 -2.92 -13.40
N ASP A 200 9.11 -3.29 -12.41
CA ASP A 200 8.82 -4.20 -11.31
C ASP A 200 9.86 -4.00 -10.19
N VAL A 201 9.57 -4.51 -9.00
CA VAL A 201 10.36 -4.31 -7.78
C VAL A 201 11.76 -4.97 -7.85
N SER A 202 11.99 -5.92 -8.76
CA SER A 202 13.30 -6.60 -8.85
C SER A 202 14.42 -5.64 -9.26
N SER A 203 14.09 -4.55 -9.96
CA SER A 203 15.05 -3.50 -10.30
C SER A 203 15.52 -2.67 -9.10
N LEU A 204 14.83 -2.75 -7.96
CA LEU A 204 15.20 -2.13 -6.69
C LEU A 204 15.91 -3.12 -5.75
N MET A 205 16.10 -4.37 -6.17
CA MET A 205 16.75 -5.40 -5.36
C MET A 205 18.28 -5.18 -5.34
N ILE A 206 18.82 -5.00 -4.14
CA ILE A 206 20.25 -4.76 -3.91
C ILE A 206 20.98 -6.07 -3.62
N SER A 207 20.32 -6.97 -2.90
CA SER A 207 20.73 -8.36 -2.69
C SER A 207 19.46 -9.23 -2.56
N PRO A 208 19.56 -10.57 -2.58
CA PRO A 208 18.36 -11.41 -2.44
C PRO A 208 17.52 -10.99 -1.23
N ASN A 209 16.24 -10.67 -1.49
CA ASN A 209 15.24 -10.19 -0.52
C ASN A 209 15.56 -8.86 0.20
N VAL A 210 16.57 -8.12 -0.26
CA VAL A 210 16.85 -6.75 0.22
C VAL A 210 16.63 -5.78 -0.91
N TYR A 211 15.71 -4.86 -0.69
CA TYR A 211 15.33 -3.84 -1.65
C TYR A 211 15.74 -2.48 -1.11
N GLY A 212 16.04 -1.55 -1.99
CA GLY A 212 16.29 -0.20 -1.58
C GLY A 212 16.18 0.83 -2.69
N ARG A 213 15.86 2.05 -2.28
CA ARG A 213 15.75 3.21 -3.17
C ARG A 213 16.31 4.45 -2.50
N GLU A 214 17.04 5.24 -3.27
CA GLU A 214 17.61 6.52 -2.82
C GLU A 214 16.85 7.69 -3.45
N TYR A 215 16.75 8.79 -2.71
CA TYR A 215 16.07 10.02 -3.09
C TYR A 215 17.02 11.21 -2.96
N ALA A 216 17.01 12.11 -3.95
CA ALA A 216 17.88 13.28 -3.93
C ALA A 216 17.44 14.34 -2.92
N ALA A 217 16.14 14.41 -2.60
CA ALA A 217 15.59 15.39 -1.67
C ALA A 217 14.40 14.83 -0.90
N CYS A 218 14.44 14.98 0.42
CA CYS A 218 13.40 14.57 1.33
C CYS A 218 13.05 15.73 2.27
N TYR A 219 11.80 15.75 2.72
CA TYR A 219 11.21 16.82 3.51
C TYR A 219 10.43 16.22 4.67
N ILE A 220 10.47 16.87 5.83
CA ILE A 220 9.59 16.58 6.97
C ILE A 220 8.82 17.86 7.25
N ALA A 221 7.49 17.79 7.21
CA ALA A 221 6.60 18.94 7.41
C ALA A 221 6.96 20.13 6.47
N GLY A 222 7.37 19.82 5.23
CA GLY A 222 7.81 20.81 4.24
C GLY A 222 9.22 21.37 4.44
N VAL A 223 9.94 20.99 5.50
CA VAL A 223 11.33 21.40 5.75
C VAL A 223 12.28 20.38 5.14
N SER A 224 13.24 20.84 4.33
CA SER A 224 14.22 19.94 3.71
C SER A 224 15.14 19.30 4.75
N VAL A 225 15.27 17.98 4.68
CA VAL A 225 16.18 17.16 5.50
C VAL A 225 17.28 16.51 4.66
N GLY A 226 17.52 17.03 3.45
CA GLY A 226 18.55 16.55 2.53
C GLY A 226 18.16 15.28 1.79
N ALA A 227 19.16 14.53 1.32
CA ALA A 227 18.94 13.27 0.64
C ALA A 227 18.60 12.16 1.64
N CYS A 228 17.71 11.26 1.25
CA CYS A 228 17.35 10.09 2.05
C CYS A 228 17.44 8.79 1.24
N ALA A 229 17.34 7.66 1.92
CA ALA A 229 17.21 6.35 1.32
C ALA A 229 16.31 5.47 2.17
N VAL A 230 15.66 4.51 1.52
CA VAL A 230 14.91 3.44 2.18
C VAL A 230 15.52 2.10 1.82
N ALA A 231 15.58 1.19 2.79
CA ALA A 231 15.98 -0.19 2.58
C ALA A 231 15.03 -1.10 3.36
N VAL A 232 14.52 -2.13 2.70
CA VAL A 232 13.64 -3.14 3.30
C VAL A 232 14.29 -4.50 3.15
N ASN A 233 14.42 -5.22 4.27
CA ASN A 233 14.77 -6.63 4.25
C ASN A 233 13.48 -7.46 4.34
N ALA A 234 13.02 -7.92 3.19
CA ALA A 234 11.83 -8.73 3.03
C ALA A 234 12.09 -10.23 3.25
N ASP A 235 13.18 -10.63 3.93
CA ASP A 235 13.27 -11.98 4.46
C ASP A 235 12.41 -12.17 5.71
N ALA A 236 12.04 -13.43 5.97
CA ALA A 236 11.45 -13.83 7.24
C ALA A 236 12.36 -13.48 8.44
N PRO A 237 11.81 -13.41 9.67
CA PRO A 237 12.61 -13.18 10.87
C PRO A 237 13.75 -14.21 11.03
N GLY A 238 14.93 -13.75 11.45
CA GLY A 238 16.12 -14.59 11.66
C GLY A 238 17.16 -14.53 10.55
N TYR A 239 16.82 -13.98 9.39
CA TYR A 239 17.78 -13.62 8.35
C TYR A 239 18.24 -12.17 8.54
N THR A 240 19.49 -11.86 8.20
CA THR A 240 20.02 -10.49 8.35
C THR A 240 20.92 -10.17 7.16
N HIS A 241 20.82 -8.95 6.66
CA HIS A 241 21.65 -8.47 5.55
C HIS A 241 22.36 -7.17 5.87
N PRO A 242 23.49 -6.86 5.24
CA PRO A 242 24.14 -5.56 5.39
C PRO A 242 23.24 -4.41 4.94
N PHE A 243 23.28 -3.27 5.64
CA PHE A 243 22.68 -2.04 5.11
C PHE A 243 23.53 -1.54 3.93
N PRO A 244 22.95 -1.31 2.74
CA PRO A 244 23.70 -1.12 1.50
C PRO A 244 24.48 0.20 1.40
N TRP A 245 24.13 1.19 2.24
CA TRP A 245 24.73 2.54 2.17
C TRP A 245 25.33 3.00 3.51
N ALA A 246 25.92 2.09 4.27
CA ALA A 246 26.42 2.35 5.64
C ALA A 246 27.47 3.47 5.73
N SER A 247 28.14 3.84 4.63
CA SER A 247 29.11 4.93 4.59
C SER A 247 28.56 6.26 4.04
N LYS A 248 27.33 6.27 3.52
CA LYS A 248 26.73 7.42 2.82
C LYS A 248 25.71 8.18 3.68
N TYR A 249 24.97 7.48 4.53
CA TYR A 249 23.94 8.05 5.39
C TYR A 249 24.37 7.96 6.85
N GLN A 250 24.13 9.03 7.63
CA GLN A 250 24.65 9.20 8.99
C GLN A 250 23.57 9.20 10.06
N HIS A 251 22.30 9.29 9.64
CA HIS A 251 21.15 9.34 10.53
C HIS A 251 20.06 8.39 10.03
N THR A 252 19.19 7.96 10.94
CA THR A 252 17.94 7.26 10.62
C THR A 252 16.74 8.07 11.03
N LEU A 253 15.59 7.69 10.49
CA LEU A 253 14.28 8.09 11.00
C LEU A 253 14.16 7.72 12.48
N VAL A 254 13.59 8.63 13.26
CA VAL A 254 13.15 8.39 14.63
C VAL A 254 11.69 8.78 14.71
N LEU A 255 10.87 7.81 15.11
CA LEU A 255 9.47 8.02 15.44
C LEU A 255 9.31 7.87 16.96
N SER A 256 8.45 8.70 17.55
CA SER A 256 8.07 8.60 18.96
C SER A 256 6.62 8.99 19.12
N GLY A 257 5.97 8.53 20.20
CA GLY A 257 4.56 8.78 20.46
C GLY A 257 3.63 8.07 19.46
N GLY A 258 2.33 8.38 19.56
CA GLY A 258 1.28 7.82 18.71
C GLY A 258 1.01 8.69 17.48
N GLY A 259 -0.26 9.05 17.27
CA GLY A 259 -0.69 9.94 16.21
C GLY A 259 -0.16 11.36 16.37
N ILE A 260 -0.18 12.13 15.27
CA ILE A 260 0.33 13.51 15.21
C ILE A 260 -0.38 14.45 16.20
N LEU A 261 -1.67 14.19 16.50
CA LEU A 261 -2.44 14.95 17.50
C LEU A 261 -2.22 14.47 18.94
N ASP A 262 -1.56 13.32 19.12
CA ASP A 262 -1.35 12.65 20.40
C ASP A 262 0.10 12.77 20.91
N GLY A 263 0.84 13.77 20.42
CA GLY A 263 2.24 13.99 20.76
C GLY A 263 3.22 13.09 20.00
N GLY A 264 2.76 12.47 18.91
CA GLY A 264 3.64 11.80 17.95
C GLY A 264 4.66 12.77 17.34
N THR A 265 5.90 12.33 17.18
CA THR A 265 6.97 13.11 16.56
C THR A 265 7.77 12.29 15.56
N ILE A 266 8.26 12.97 14.52
CA ILE A 266 9.21 12.45 13.54
C ILE A 266 10.51 13.27 13.58
N SER A 267 11.65 12.62 13.38
CA SER A 267 12.95 13.29 13.24
C SER A 267 13.87 12.55 12.27
N ALA A 268 14.65 13.31 11.50
CA ALA A 268 15.70 12.81 10.61
C ALA A 268 17.08 12.73 11.30
N HIS A 269 17.17 13.01 12.60
CA HIS A 269 18.44 13.10 13.35
C HIS A 269 18.68 11.91 14.28
N GLY A 270 18.23 10.72 13.87
CA GLY A 270 18.48 9.48 14.60
C GLY A 270 19.96 9.08 14.63
N PRO A 271 20.26 7.95 15.29
CA PRO A 271 21.58 7.35 15.23
C PRO A 271 21.95 6.95 13.80
N ALA A 272 23.23 6.62 13.58
CA ALA A 272 23.68 6.09 12.29
C ALA A 272 22.92 4.81 11.91
N PRO A 273 22.68 4.57 10.60
CA PRO A 273 22.05 3.34 10.14
C PRO A 273 22.73 2.08 10.69
N PRO A 274 21.96 1.05 11.05
CA PRO A 274 22.55 -0.17 11.57
C PRO A 274 23.42 -0.83 10.48
N LYS A 275 24.48 -1.52 10.88
CA LYS A 275 25.35 -2.24 9.93
C LYS A 275 24.60 -3.37 9.20
N LYS A 276 23.53 -3.88 9.81
CA LYS A 276 22.69 -4.94 9.29
C LYS A 276 21.22 -4.62 9.52
N ILE A 277 20.36 -5.07 8.62
CA ILE A 277 18.90 -5.01 8.68
C ILE A 277 18.41 -6.43 8.98
N ALA A 278 17.59 -6.60 10.02
CA ALA A 278 16.98 -7.90 10.31
C ALA A 278 15.88 -8.23 9.29
N GLY A 279 15.51 -9.49 9.14
CA GLY A 279 14.34 -9.88 8.33
C GLY A 279 13.08 -9.31 8.95
N ASN A 280 12.15 -8.85 8.11
CA ASN A 280 10.98 -8.05 8.48
C ASN A 280 11.34 -6.73 9.16
N ASP A 281 12.47 -6.15 8.79
CA ASP A 281 12.91 -4.85 9.28
C ASP A 281 13.25 -3.93 8.11
N ALA A 282 13.26 -2.63 8.39
CA ALA A 282 13.52 -1.62 7.40
C ALA A 282 14.25 -0.42 7.99
N VAL A 283 14.90 0.33 7.11
CA VAL A 283 15.65 1.53 7.46
C VAL A 283 15.23 2.66 6.55
N VAL A 284 14.81 3.78 7.13
CA VAL A 284 14.76 5.08 6.47
C VAL A 284 15.97 5.88 6.97
N ALA A 285 16.87 6.24 6.06
CA ALA A 285 18.16 6.85 6.36
C ALA A 285 18.31 8.24 5.75
N PHE A 286 18.99 9.14 6.46
CA PHE A 286 19.24 10.53 6.08
C PHE A 286 20.74 10.85 6.12
N ARG A 287 21.16 11.80 5.28
CA ARG A 287 22.57 12.21 5.19
C ARG A 287 23.04 13.02 6.38
#